data_AF-A0A6A0GXH9-F1
#
_entry.id   AF-A0A6A0GXH9-F1
#
_cell.length_a   1.000
_cell.length_b   1.000
_cell.length_c   1.000
_cell.angle_alpha   90.00
_cell.angle_beta   90.00
_cell.angle_gamma   90.00
#
_symmetry.space_group_name_H-M   'P 1'
#
loop_
_entity.id
_entity.type
_entity.pdbx_description
1 polymer ?
#
loop_
_entity_poly.entity_id
_entity_poly.type
_entity_poly.pdbx_seq_one_letter_code
_entity_poly.pdbx_strand_id
1 'polypeptide(L)'
;MIACVQFDNATLVNDIALLKLATSVRRRPNVDSVCTPSKNDFKEGSKAKCYVTGWGRKDEASSHSVVLKEISVPLWNNDHCQTALRQQFGPAYVLPPTAICAGAEGRDACDVSNGNYA
;
A
#
# COMPACT_ATOMS: atom_id res chain seq x y z
N MET A 1 11.97 3.34 17.57
CA MET A 1 10.70 3.36 16.82
C MET A 1 9.84 4.45 17.42
N ILE A 2 9.14 5.21 16.59
CA ILE A 2 8.18 6.24 17.00
C ILE A 2 6.85 5.84 16.38
N ALA A 3 5.94 5.30 17.18
CA ALA A 3 4.59 4.93 16.74
C ALA A 3 3.66 6.16 16.76
N CYS A 4 2.66 6.19 15.88
CA CYS A 4 1.64 7.23 15.92
C CYS A 4 0.82 7.12 17.22
N VAL A 5 0.74 8.22 17.98
CA VAL A 5 -0.01 8.26 19.26
C VAL A 5 -1.52 8.14 19.08
N GLN A 6 -2.02 8.37 17.86
CA GLN A 6 -3.44 8.25 17.50
C GLN A 6 -3.74 6.98 16.69
N PHE A 7 -2.82 6.00 16.70
CA PHE A 7 -3.08 4.70 16.09
C PHE A 7 -4.19 3.96 16.84
N ASP A 8 -5.14 3.40 16.09
CA ASP A 8 -6.21 2.55 16.61
C ASP A 8 -6.10 1.16 15.99
N ASN A 9 -5.82 0.15 16.81
CA ASN A 9 -5.65 -1.23 16.37
C ASN A 9 -6.94 -1.91 15.92
N ALA A 10 -8.11 -1.46 16.38
CA ALA A 10 -9.40 -2.04 15.98
C ALA A 10 -9.84 -1.55 14.60
N THR A 11 -9.53 -0.30 14.27
CA THR A 11 -9.97 0.34 13.02
C THR A 11 -8.86 0.54 12.00
N LEU A 12 -7.59 0.36 12.40
CA LEU A 12 -6.39 0.65 11.62
C LEU A 12 -6.26 2.13 11.21
N VAL A 13 -6.96 3.02 11.92
CA VAL A 13 -6.80 4.46 11.74
C VAL A 13 -5.38 4.88 12.18
N ASN A 14 -4.73 5.70 11.35
CA ASN A 14 -3.36 6.20 11.59
C ASN A 14 -2.29 5.10 11.69
N ASP A 15 -2.42 4.05 10.90
CA ASP A 15 -1.41 2.98 10.81
C ASP A 15 -0.12 3.47 10.11
N ILE A 16 0.72 4.18 10.86
CA ILE A 16 2.02 4.69 10.41
C ILE A 16 2.99 4.80 11.60
N ALA A 17 4.27 4.49 11.36
CA ALA A 17 5.34 4.64 12.32
C ALA A 17 6.65 5.10 11.65
N LEU A 18 7.55 5.70 12.43
CA LEU A 18 8.89 6.10 11.99
C LEU A 18 9.98 5.25 12.67
N LEU A 19 10.93 4.80 11.87
CA LEU A 19 12.12 4.10 12.33
C LEU A 19 13.35 4.99 12.12
N LYS A 20 13.94 5.46 13.22
CA LYS A 20 15.22 6.14 13.20
C LYS A 20 16.33 5.09 13.25
N LEU A 21 17.14 5.03 12.21
CA LEU A 21 18.30 4.15 12.14
C LEU A 21 19.37 4.60 13.14
N ALA A 22 20.09 3.65 13.72
CA ALA A 22 21.19 3.93 14.66
C ALA A 22 22.35 4.68 13.97
N THR A 23 22.57 4.39 12.69
CA THR A 23 23.58 5.01 11.83
C THR A 23 22.93 5.58 10.58
N SER A 24 23.45 6.71 10.11
CA SER A 24 22.95 7.35 8.89
C SER A 24 23.32 6.52 7.66
N VAL A 25 22.38 6.38 6.73
CA VAL A 25 22.58 5.66 5.48
C VAL A 25 23.21 6.60 4.46
N ARG A 26 24.27 6.15 3.80
CA ARG A 26 24.89 6.88 2.68
C ARG A 26 24.17 6.56 1.37
N ARG A 27 23.75 7.60 0.65
CA ARG A 27 23.16 7.46 -0.70
C ARG A 27 24.10 6.72 -1.67
N ARG A 28 23.52 5.86 -2.49
CA ARG A 28 24.17 5.02 -3.51
C ARG A 28 23.20 4.83 -4.69
N PRO A 29 23.64 4.32 -5.86
CA PRO A 29 22.74 4.08 -6.99
C PRO A 29 21.52 3.20 -6.68
N ASN A 30 21.63 2.32 -5.68
CA ASN A 30 20.56 1.42 -5.21
C ASN A 30 19.98 1.82 -3.84
N VAL A 31 20.30 3.02 -3.34
CA VAL A 31 19.87 3.51 -2.03
C VAL A 31 19.52 4.99 -2.12
N ASP A 32 18.23 5.29 -2.14
CA ASP A 32 17.70 6.65 -2.19
C ASP A 32 16.41 6.80 -1.38
N SER A 33 16.00 8.04 -1.11
CA SER A 33 14.76 8.38 -0.41
C SER A 33 13.59 8.55 -1.36
N VAL A 34 12.41 8.09 -0.94
CA VAL A 34 11.14 8.43 -1.62
C VAL A 34 10.66 9.83 -1.24
N CYS A 35 9.93 10.48 -2.16
CA CYS A 35 9.30 11.76 -1.87
C CYS A 35 8.08 11.58 -0.95
N THR A 36 7.79 12.59 -0.14
CA THR A 36 6.53 12.64 0.61
C THR A 36 5.39 13.09 -0.31
N PRO A 37 4.22 12.46 -0.24
CA PRO A 37 3.11 12.82 -1.10
C PRO A 37 2.50 14.17 -0.72
N SER A 38 1.93 14.85 -1.71
CA SER A 38 1.05 16.00 -1.54
C SER A 38 -0.41 15.56 -1.48
N LYS A 39 -1.27 16.37 -0.84
CA LYS A 39 -2.72 16.07 -0.73
C LYS A 39 -3.42 15.79 -2.07
N ASN A 40 -2.90 16.31 -3.18
CA ASN A 40 -3.50 16.16 -4.50
C ASN A 40 -3.08 14.89 -5.24
N ASP A 41 -2.08 14.15 -4.75
CA ASP A 41 -1.51 13.00 -5.47
C ASP A 41 -2.47 11.80 -5.50
N PHE A 42 -3.37 11.72 -4.51
CA PHE A 42 -4.29 10.60 -4.30
C PHE A 42 -5.72 10.86 -4.80
N LYS A 43 -5.92 11.85 -5.69
CA LYS A 43 -7.25 12.08 -6.27
C LYS A 43 -7.60 11.01 -7.28
N GLU A 44 -8.83 10.53 -7.25
CA GLU A 44 -9.36 9.64 -8.30
C GLU A 44 -9.23 10.29 -9.68
N GLY A 45 -8.86 9.51 -10.68
CA GLY A 45 -8.61 10.00 -12.04
C GLY A 45 -7.28 10.74 -12.20
N SER A 46 -6.45 10.83 -11.14
CA SER A 46 -5.06 11.20 -11.31
C SER A 46 -4.41 10.17 -12.24
N LYS A 47 -3.59 10.65 -13.20
CA LYS A 47 -2.78 9.76 -14.06
C LYS A 47 -1.61 9.14 -13.29
N ALA A 48 -1.66 9.15 -11.95
CA ALA A 48 -0.60 8.64 -11.10
C ALA A 48 -0.55 7.12 -11.30
N LYS A 49 0.56 6.65 -11.87
CA LYS A 49 0.88 5.23 -11.90
C LYS A 49 1.39 4.86 -10.52
N CYS A 50 0.57 4.16 -9.74
CA CYS A 50 0.97 3.64 -8.45
C CYS A 50 1.61 2.27 -8.62
N TYR A 51 2.66 2.02 -7.86
CA TYR A 51 3.38 0.76 -7.84
C TYR A 51 3.44 0.24 -6.41
N VAL A 52 3.22 -1.07 -6.26
CA VAL A 52 3.43 -1.78 -5.01
C VAL A 52 4.60 -2.72 -5.22
N THR A 53 5.60 -2.64 -4.34
CA THR A 53 6.82 -3.46 -4.40
C THR A 53 6.98 -4.29 -3.13
N GLY A 54 7.47 -5.51 -3.24
CA GLY A 54 7.77 -6.33 -2.07
C GLY A 54 8.32 -7.72 -2.38
N TRP A 55 8.65 -8.44 -1.31
CA TRP A 55 9.09 -9.84 -1.31
C TRP A 55 8.02 -10.77 -0.73
N GLY A 56 6.75 -10.37 -0.86
CA GLY A 56 5.60 -11.11 -0.34
C GLY A 56 5.49 -12.52 -0.91
N ARG A 57 4.56 -13.27 -0.34
CA ARG A 57 4.11 -14.58 -0.84
C ARG A 57 2.78 -14.39 -1.56
N LYS A 58 2.49 -15.24 -2.55
CA LYS A 58 1.25 -15.14 -3.33
C LYS A 58 0.03 -15.62 -2.53
N ASP A 59 0.25 -16.63 -1.71
CA ASP A 59 -0.73 -17.23 -0.81
C ASP A 59 -0.04 -17.75 0.46
N GLU A 60 -0.84 -18.13 1.45
CA GLU A 60 -0.37 -18.65 2.74
C GLU A 60 0.53 -19.89 2.64
N ALA A 61 0.39 -20.69 1.57
CA ALA A 61 1.14 -21.92 1.36
C ALA A 61 2.45 -21.69 0.60
N SER A 62 2.59 -20.58 -0.10
CA SER A 62 3.77 -20.22 -0.89
C SER A 62 4.88 -19.61 -0.04
N SER A 63 6.13 -19.81 -0.46
CA SER A 63 7.29 -19.18 0.15
C SER A 63 7.45 -17.73 -0.29
N HIS A 64 8.13 -16.94 0.53
CA HIS A 64 8.51 -15.57 0.18
C HIS A 64 9.40 -15.52 -1.05
N SER A 65 9.21 -14.49 -1.88
CA SER A 65 10.08 -14.28 -3.02
C SER A 65 11.50 -13.91 -2.58
N VAL A 66 12.51 -14.53 -3.20
CA VAL A 66 13.93 -14.16 -2.99
C VAL A 66 14.36 -12.96 -3.87
N VAL A 67 13.49 -12.53 -4.78
CA VAL A 67 13.72 -11.39 -5.69
C VAL A 67 12.62 -10.35 -5.45
N LEU A 68 12.98 -9.07 -5.44
CA LEU A 68 12.00 -7.98 -5.30
C LEU A 68 11.03 -8.00 -6.48
N LYS A 69 9.74 -7.90 -6.20
CA LYS A 69 8.67 -7.80 -7.19
C LYS A 69 8.02 -6.43 -7.15
N GLU A 70 7.40 -6.07 -8.27
CA GLU A 70 6.67 -4.82 -8.47
C GLU A 70 5.41 -5.11 -9.28
N ILE A 71 4.33 -4.40 -8.97
CA ILE A 71 3.10 -4.41 -9.77
C ILE A 71 2.50 -3.00 -9.81
N SER A 72 1.97 -2.62 -10.98
CA SER A 72 1.22 -1.37 -11.12
C SER A 72 -0.24 -1.58 -10.73
N VAL A 73 -0.77 -0.70 -9.88
CA VAL A 73 -2.15 -0.76 -9.39
C VAL A 73 -2.88 0.55 -9.66
N PRO A 74 -4.17 0.53 -10.05
CA PRO A 74 -4.95 1.75 -10.15
C PRO A 74 -5.43 2.19 -8.76
N LEU A 75 -5.49 3.51 -8.53
CA LEU A 75 -6.16 4.08 -7.36
C LEU A 75 -7.67 4.02 -7.52
N TRP A 76 -8.37 3.85 -6.40
CA TRP A 76 -9.84 3.86 -6.32
C TRP A 76 -10.35 5.13 -5.65
N ASN A 77 -11.56 5.55 -6.00
CA ASN A 77 -12.32 6.44 -5.11
C ASN A 77 -12.55 5.77 -3.76
N ASN A 78 -12.40 6.53 -2.68
CA ASN A 78 -12.70 6.02 -1.34
C ASN A 78 -14.19 5.67 -1.15
N ASP A 79 -15.12 6.37 -1.80
CA ASP A 79 -16.57 6.06 -1.76
C ASP A 79 -16.88 4.73 -2.45
N HIS A 80 -16.23 4.49 -3.60
CA HIS A 80 -16.35 3.22 -4.31
C HIS A 80 -15.73 2.09 -3.48
N CYS A 81 -14.53 2.30 -2.94
CA CYS A 81 -13.86 1.34 -2.08
C CYS A 81 -14.69 1.01 -0.83
N GLN A 82 -15.27 2.02 -0.18
CA GLN A 82 -16.14 1.87 0.97
C GLN A 82 -17.36 0.99 0.66
N THR A 83 -17.96 1.19 -0.52
CA THR A 83 -19.09 0.38 -0.97
C THR A 83 -18.69 -1.07 -1.18
N ALA A 84 -17.56 -1.32 -1.87
CA ALA A 84 -17.06 -2.66 -2.12
C ALA A 84 -16.69 -3.40 -0.82
N LEU A 85 -15.99 -2.73 0.10
CA LEU A 85 -15.61 -3.34 1.38
C LEU A 85 -16.81 -3.63 2.28
N ARG A 86 -17.86 -2.80 2.24
CA ARG A 86 -19.13 -3.11 2.92
C ARG A 86 -19.85 -4.34 2.35
N GLN A 87 -19.72 -4.60 1.05
CA GLN A 87 -20.28 -5.82 0.47
C GLN A 87 -19.54 -7.07 0.95
N GLN A 88 -18.22 -6.97 1.18
CA GLN A 88 -17.40 -8.09 1.64
C GLN A 88 -17.44 -8.30 3.17
N PHE A 89 -17.33 -7.23 3.95
CA PHE A 89 -17.18 -7.26 5.41
C PHE A 89 -18.45 -6.86 6.19
N GLY A 90 -19.51 -6.48 5.47
CA GLY A 90 -20.81 -6.11 6.03
C GLY A 90 -21.04 -4.59 6.12
N PRO A 91 -22.31 -4.17 6.29
CA PRO A 91 -22.71 -2.76 6.18
C PRO A 91 -22.12 -1.86 7.27
N ALA A 92 -21.70 -2.44 8.40
CA ALA A 92 -21.08 -1.72 9.50
C ALA A 92 -19.61 -1.35 9.23
N TYR A 93 -18.98 -1.88 8.17
CA TYR A 93 -17.60 -1.55 7.83
C TYR A 93 -17.47 -0.05 7.50
N VAL A 94 -16.40 0.56 8.00
CA VAL A 94 -16.03 1.96 7.74
C VAL A 94 -14.56 2.01 7.35
N LEU A 95 -14.30 2.39 6.11
CA LEU A 95 -12.97 2.66 5.58
C LEU A 95 -12.37 3.81 6.40
N PRO A 96 -11.17 3.64 6.99
CA PRO A 96 -10.49 4.70 7.71
C PRO A 96 -10.30 5.94 6.82
N PRO A 97 -10.57 7.16 7.32
CA PRO A 97 -10.35 8.39 6.54
C PRO A 97 -8.87 8.66 6.24
N THR A 98 -7.98 7.90 6.89
CA THR A 98 -6.53 7.91 6.73
C THR A 98 -6.02 6.83 5.77
N ALA A 99 -6.93 6.06 5.16
CA ALA A 99 -6.62 5.04 4.18
C ALA A 99 -6.97 5.48 2.75
N ILE A 100 -6.29 4.87 1.79
CA ILE A 100 -6.58 4.94 0.35
C ILE A 100 -6.67 3.51 -0.18
N CYS A 101 -7.40 3.32 -1.27
CA CYS A 101 -7.55 2.01 -1.89
C CYS A 101 -6.88 1.97 -3.26
N ALA A 102 -6.23 0.85 -3.55
CA ALA A 102 -5.60 0.60 -4.84
C ALA A 102 -5.64 -0.89 -5.16
N GLY A 103 -5.84 -1.22 -6.43
CA GLY A 103 -5.85 -2.59 -6.91
C GLY A 103 -6.84 -2.83 -8.04
N ALA A 104 -6.77 -3.99 -8.64
CA ALA A 104 -7.77 -4.50 -9.56
C ALA A 104 -7.74 -6.03 -9.48
N GLU A 105 -8.72 -6.69 -10.10
CA GLU A 105 -8.69 -8.14 -10.24
C GLU A 105 -7.36 -8.61 -10.86
N GLY A 106 -6.65 -9.50 -10.19
CA GLY A 106 -5.33 -10.00 -10.60
C GLY A 106 -4.19 -8.99 -10.46
N ARG A 107 -4.42 -7.83 -9.84
CA ARG A 107 -3.43 -6.75 -9.64
C ARG A 107 -3.60 -6.10 -8.27
N ASP A 108 -3.11 -6.76 -7.24
CA ASP A 108 -3.05 -6.25 -5.88
C ASP A 108 -1.69 -6.50 -5.21
N ALA A 109 -1.58 -6.22 -3.91
CA ALA A 109 -0.34 -6.38 -3.16
C ALA A 109 0.10 -7.85 -3.00
N CYS A 110 -0.81 -8.82 -3.14
CA CYS A 110 -0.55 -10.26 -3.04
C CYS A 110 -0.25 -10.87 -4.41
N ASP A 111 -0.78 -10.28 -5.47
CA ASP A 111 -0.59 -10.67 -6.87
C ASP A 111 0.70 -10.11 -7.49
N VAL A 112 1.66 -9.64 -6.68
CA VAL A 112 2.96 -9.13 -7.14
C VAL A 112 3.68 -10.16 -8.04
N SER A 113 3.47 -10.00 -9.34
CA SER A 113 3.87 -10.99 -10.35
C SER A 113 5.36 -10.91 -10.66
N ASN A 114 5.92 -12.03 -11.11
CA ASN A 114 7.18 -12.04 -11.85
C ASN A 114 6.89 -11.38 -13.20
N GLY A 115 7.06 -10.05 -13.28
CA GLY A 115 6.66 -9.17 -14.38
C GLY A 115 6.36 -9.85 -15.71
N ASN A 116 5.09 -9.79 -16.14
CA ASN A 116 4.64 -10.14 -17.50
C ASN A 116 3.30 -9.47 -17.88
N TYR A 117 3.04 -8.25 -17.41
CA TYR A 117 1.92 -7.46 -17.94
C TYR A 117 2.45 -6.12 -18.44
N ALA A 118 2.56 -6.03 -19.77
CA ALA A 118 2.85 -4.85 -20.55
C ALA A 118 1.62 -3.93 -20.62
#